data_AF-A0A3M1KUE5-F1
#
_entry.id   AF-A0A3M1KUE5-F1
#
_cell.length_a   1.000
_cell.length_b   1.000
_cell.length_c   1.000
_cell.angle_alpha   90.00
_cell.angle_beta   90.00
_cell.angle_gamma   90.00
#
_symmetry.space_group_name_H-M   'P 1'
#
loop_
_entity.id
_entity.type
_entity.pdbx_description
1 polymer ?
#
loop_
_entity_poly.entity_id
_entity_poly.type
_entity_poly.pdbx_seq_one_letter_code
_entity_poly.pdbx_strand_id
1 'polypeptide(L)'
;MTQTESQQTDRQNKVNPHDFTWKYWFIVPIYPYSKRRTIRKEVLKDTIWTFEQLQGIFYVVVPIRMTVIKLQAGGLFVYAPVAPTGECIALLRELEAQHGAVKYIILPTISGLEHKVFVGPFARYFPQATVYVAPKQWSFPLNLPLSWLGLPRDRTKILPEDSQTTPFAREFDYQILGDIDLNLGRFEEVTFFHKSTQTLLVTDLLISIPANPPSILQLEPYPLLFHARDSARDKIEDTETNRRQGWQRICLFALYFQPTVLKVRKWRETFADSLKAADRSPKAYFGLY
;
A
#
# COMPACT_ATOMS: atom_id res chain seq x y z
N MET A 1 32.04 15.09 33.49
CA MET A 1 31.08 14.35 32.64
C MET A 1 29.99 15.32 32.26
N THR A 2 29.95 15.61 30.98
CA THR A 2 29.59 16.90 30.40
C THR A 2 28.11 16.99 30.04
N GLN A 3 27.51 18.17 30.28
CA GLN A 3 26.15 18.57 29.87
C GLN A 3 25.88 18.50 28.34
N THR A 4 26.86 18.02 27.56
CA THR A 4 26.79 17.83 26.12
C THR A 4 26.15 16.50 25.70
N GLU A 5 26.11 15.48 26.58
CA GLU A 5 25.50 14.17 26.26
C GLU A 5 23.97 14.17 26.42
N SER A 6 23.41 15.07 27.24
CA SER A 6 21.96 15.19 27.43
C SER A 6 21.25 16.00 26.34
N GLN A 7 21.98 16.63 25.40
CA GLN A 7 21.41 17.38 24.28
C GLN A 7 21.36 16.58 22.97
N GLN A 8 21.96 15.38 22.93
CA GLN A 8 22.02 14.54 21.73
C GLN A 8 20.84 13.57 21.60
N THR A 9 20.12 13.31 22.69
CA THR A 9 18.92 12.45 22.72
C THR A 9 17.59 13.20 22.53
N ASP A 10 17.62 14.53 22.45
CA ASP A 10 16.44 15.40 22.30
C ASP A 10 16.20 15.88 20.85
N ARG A 11 16.93 15.37 19.86
CA ARG A 11 16.50 15.42 18.46
C ARG A 11 15.46 14.32 18.20
N GLN A 12 14.39 14.30 19.00
CA GLN A 12 13.15 13.67 18.56
C GLN A 12 12.67 14.44 17.35
N ASN A 13 12.75 13.78 16.19
CA ASN A 13 12.19 14.22 14.92
C ASN A 13 10.84 14.91 15.16
N LYS A 14 10.79 16.24 15.05
CA LYS A 14 9.52 16.95 14.88
C LYS A 14 8.96 16.49 13.55
N VAL A 15 8.14 15.45 13.60
CA VAL A 15 7.39 14.92 12.47
C VAL A 15 6.61 16.08 11.87
N ASN A 16 6.98 16.53 10.67
CA ASN A 16 6.27 17.61 10.01
C ASN A 16 4.95 17.05 9.46
N PRO A 17 3.77 17.56 9.87
CA PRO A 17 2.48 17.05 9.40
C PRO A 17 2.28 17.10 7.89
N HIS A 18 3.08 17.89 7.17
CA HIS A 18 3.09 17.93 5.71
C HIS A 18 3.74 16.70 5.08
N ASP A 19 4.63 16.01 5.79
CA ASP A 19 5.39 14.86 5.27
C ASP A 19 4.49 13.68 4.90
N PHE A 20 3.30 13.57 5.49
CA PHE A 20 2.35 12.48 5.22
C PHE A 20 1.30 12.83 4.18
N THR A 21 1.38 14.01 3.56
CA THR A 21 0.28 14.53 2.76
C THR A 21 0.24 13.92 1.36
N TRP A 22 -0.82 13.17 1.06
CA TRP A 22 -1.18 12.71 -0.27
C TRP A 22 -2.24 13.63 -0.88
N LYS A 23 -1.83 14.51 -1.81
CA LYS A 23 -2.69 15.57 -2.36
C LYS A 23 -3.79 15.06 -3.30
N TYR A 24 -3.58 13.90 -3.93
CA TYR A 24 -4.50 13.34 -4.93
C TYR A 24 -5.46 12.29 -4.35
N TRP A 25 -5.70 12.32 -3.03
CA TRP A 25 -6.55 11.35 -2.35
C TRP A 25 -7.98 11.29 -2.90
N PHE A 26 -8.49 12.38 -3.47
CA PHE A 26 -9.83 12.46 -4.03
C PHE A 26 -10.02 11.63 -5.32
N ILE A 27 -8.93 11.23 -6.00
CA ILE A 27 -9.01 10.41 -7.22
C ILE A 27 -9.44 8.98 -6.89
N VAL A 28 -8.88 8.43 -5.80
CA VAL A 28 -9.27 7.13 -5.23
C VAL A 28 -9.44 7.35 -3.73
N PRO A 29 -10.65 7.73 -3.26
CA PRO A 29 -10.90 8.22 -1.90
C PRO A 29 -11.00 7.08 -0.89
N ILE A 30 -9.91 6.35 -0.72
CA ILE A 30 -9.77 5.27 0.25
C ILE A 30 -8.95 5.75 1.46
N TYR A 31 -9.29 5.23 2.64
CA TYR A 31 -8.58 5.47 3.89
C TYR A 31 -7.07 5.24 3.69
N PRO A 32 -6.15 6.00 4.32
CA PRO A 32 -6.36 7.14 5.21
C PRO A 32 -6.50 8.48 4.47
N TYR A 33 -7.03 8.45 3.24
CA TYR A 33 -7.28 9.62 2.39
C TYR A 33 -5.99 10.42 2.17
N SER A 34 -5.92 11.63 2.73
CA SER A 34 -4.84 12.58 2.54
C SER A 34 -3.63 12.35 3.45
N LYS A 35 -3.71 11.49 4.47
CA LYS A 35 -2.65 11.32 5.48
C LYS A 35 -2.10 9.90 5.45
N ARG A 36 -1.08 9.68 4.62
CA ARG A 36 -0.45 8.37 4.41
C ARG A 36 0.94 8.35 5.04
N ARG A 37 1.07 7.66 6.16
CA ARG A 37 2.36 7.33 6.77
C ARG A 37 2.99 6.15 6.05
N THR A 38 4.32 6.13 6.04
CA THR A 38 5.16 5.13 5.41
C THR A 38 6.10 4.52 6.43
N ILE A 39 6.07 3.20 6.59
CA ILE A 39 7.13 2.47 7.29
C ILE A 39 8.07 1.87 6.25
N ARG A 40 9.35 2.25 6.28
CA ARG A 40 10.41 1.53 5.56
C ARG A 40 10.94 0.40 6.44
N LYS A 41 11.04 -0.80 5.87
CA LYS A 41 11.71 -1.95 6.49
C LYS A 41 12.77 -2.50 5.54
N GLU A 42 13.97 -2.72 6.04
CA GLU A 42 14.96 -3.53 5.33
C GLU A 42 14.64 -5.01 5.54
N VAL A 43 14.33 -5.73 4.46
CA VAL A 43 13.98 -7.15 4.52
C VAL A 43 15.15 -8.05 4.14
N LEU A 44 16.07 -7.52 3.33
CA LEU A 44 17.37 -8.11 3.08
C LEU A 44 18.42 -7.00 3.09
N LYS A 45 19.43 -7.18 3.94
CA LYS A 45 20.46 -6.17 4.21
C LYS A 45 21.10 -5.65 2.92
N ASP A 46 21.18 -4.32 2.80
CA ASP A 46 21.82 -3.58 1.70
C ASP A 46 21.33 -3.98 0.30
N THR A 47 20.12 -4.55 0.21
CA THR A 47 19.62 -5.18 -1.02
C THR A 47 18.13 -4.97 -1.27
N ILE A 48 17.26 -5.25 -0.29
CA ILE A 48 15.80 -5.18 -0.48
C ILE A 48 15.15 -4.46 0.70
N TRP A 49 14.34 -3.45 0.37
CA TRP A 49 13.55 -2.69 1.32
C TRP A 49 12.08 -2.70 0.93
N THR A 50 11.19 -2.70 1.90
CA THR A 50 9.76 -2.52 1.71
C THR A 50 9.31 -1.20 2.31
N PHE A 51 8.32 -0.59 1.69
CA PHE A 51 7.68 0.65 2.12
C PHE A 51 6.19 0.38 2.23
N GLU A 52 5.66 0.40 3.45
CA GLU A 52 4.27 0.06 3.72
C GLU A 52 3.46 1.30 4.06
N GLN A 53 2.27 1.42 3.47
CA GLN A 53 1.25 2.40 3.81
C GLN A 53 -0.07 1.70 4.10
N LEU A 54 -1.06 2.41 4.63
CA LEU A 54 -2.40 1.89 4.84
C LEU A 54 -3.30 2.14 3.62
N GLN A 55 -4.22 1.22 3.35
CA GLN A 55 -5.35 1.44 2.48
C GLN A 55 -6.61 0.76 3.02
N GLY A 56 -7.79 1.31 2.75
CA GLY A 56 -9.03 0.62 3.14
C GLY A 56 -10.32 1.38 2.89
N ILE A 57 -11.44 0.68 3.05
CA ILE A 57 -12.80 1.20 2.94
C ILE A 57 -13.57 0.76 4.20
N PHE A 58 -14.37 1.64 4.80
CA PHE A 58 -15.14 1.33 6.04
C PHE A 58 -14.30 0.72 7.17
N TYR A 59 -13.09 1.26 7.38
CA TYR A 59 -12.09 0.73 8.33
C TYR A 59 -11.65 -0.73 8.12
N VAL A 60 -12.04 -1.38 7.02
CA VAL A 60 -11.38 -2.60 6.55
C VAL A 60 -10.05 -2.16 5.94
N VAL A 61 -9.05 -1.99 6.81
CA VAL A 61 -7.75 -1.42 6.47
C VAL A 61 -6.69 -2.50 6.40
N VAL A 62 -5.97 -2.54 5.28
CA VAL A 62 -4.87 -3.46 5.00
C VAL A 62 -3.62 -2.68 4.61
N PRO A 63 -2.41 -3.26 4.78
CA PRO A 63 -1.20 -2.66 4.23
C PRO A 63 -1.20 -2.71 2.69
N ILE A 64 -0.68 -1.66 2.06
CA ILE A 64 -0.22 -1.65 0.66
C ILE A 64 1.30 -1.45 0.67
N ARG A 65 2.01 -2.20 -0.17
CA ARG A 65 3.47 -2.31 -0.11
C ARG A 65 4.12 -1.99 -1.45
N MET A 66 5.12 -1.12 -1.38
CA MET A 66 6.14 -0.94 -2.41
C MET A 66 7.41 -1.68 -2.00
N THR A 67 8.09 -2.31 -2.95
CA THR A 67 9.39 -2.95 -2.73
C THR A 67 10.45 -2.22 -3.55
N VAL A 68 11.60 -1.96 -2.94
CA VAL A 68 12.77 -1.31 -3.55
C VAL A 68 13.93 -2.29 -3.50
N ILE A 69 14.60 -2.50 -4.63
CA ILE A 69 15.71 -3.44 -4.78
C ILE A 69 16.92 -2.71 -5.35
N LYS A 70 18.10 -2.94 -4.76
CA LYS A 70 19.37 -2.46 -5.29
C LYS A 70 19.75 -3.24 -6.55
N LEU A 71 20.09 -2.52 -7.62
CA LEU A 71 20.60 -3.10 -8.86
C LEU A 71 22.12 -3.32 -8.78
N GLN A 72 22.60 -4.43 -9.34
CA GLN A 72 24.02 -4.75 -9.45
C GLN A 72 24.77 -3.74 -10.29
N ALA A 73 24.15 -3.25 -11.38
CA ALA A 73 24.72 -2.21 -12.24
C ALA A 73 24.61 -0.78 -11.65
N GLY A 74 24.15 -0.65 -10.40
CA GLY A 74 23.92 0.62 -9.72
C GLY A 74 22.52 1.20 -9.98
N GLY A 75 21.98 1.84 -8.96
CA GLY A 75 20.63 2.37 -8.94
C GLY A 75 19.61 1.45 -8.27
N LEU A 76 18.36 1.87 -8.32
CA LEU A 76 17.24 1.21 -7.65
C LEU A 76 16.16 0.77 -8.63
N PHE A 77 15.57 -0.38 -8.34
CA PHE A 77 14.37 -0.93 -8.97
C PHE A 77 13.21 -0.80 -7.98
N VAL A 78 12.11 -0.18 -8.40
CA VAL A 78 10.92 0.04 -7.57
C VAL A 78 9.77 -0.78 -8.12
N TYR A 79 9.18 -1.64 -7.27
CA TYR A 79 8.05 -2.51 -7.59
C TYR A 79 6.81 -2.09 -6.79
N ALA A 80 5.67 -1.95 -7.47
CA ALA A 80 4.37 -1.55 -6.90
C ALA A 80 4.41 -0.26 -6.04
N PRO A 81 4.67 0.92 -6.64
CA PRO A 81 4.79 2.17 -5.89
C PRO A 81 3.59 2.49 -5.00
N VAL A 82 3.89 2.98 -3.79
CA VAL A 82 2.90 3.55 -2.85
C VAL A 82 2.84 5.07 -3.00
N ALA A 83 1.95 5.74 -2.25
CA ALA A 83 1.78 7.19 -2.38
C ALA A 83 3.09 7.94 -2.11
N PRO A 84 3.57 8.80 -3.02
CA PRO A 84 4.81 9.58 -2.87
C PRO A 84 4.61 10.76 -1.91
N THR A 85 4.32 10.46 -0.65
CA THR A 85 4.31 11.44 0.44
C THR A 85 5.72 11.96 0.69
N GLY A 86 5.86 13.11 1.36
CA GLY A 86 7.16 13.67 1.72
C GLY A 86 8.03 12.67 2.48
N GLU A 87 7.44 11.95 3.44
CA GLU A 87 8.09 10.87 4.20
C GLU A 87 8.56 9.74 3.28
N CYS A 88 7.68 9.24 2.40
CA CYS A 88 8.04 8.17 1.46
C CYS A 88 9.21 8.57 0.55
N ILE A 89 9.17 9.79 0.01
CA ILE A 89 10.19 10.28 -0.91
C ILE A 89 11.51 10.53 -0.16
N ALA A 90 11.48 11.12 1.04
CA ALA A 90 12.68 11.32 1.86
C ALA A 90 13.39 9.98 2.15
N LEU A 91 12.64 8.97 2.61
CA LEU A 91 13.17 7.62 2.87
C LEU A 91 13.75 6.95 1.63
N LEU A 92 13.20 7.22 0.43
CA LEU A 92 13.74 6.69 -0.83
C LEU A 92 14.97 7.48 -1.31
N ARG A 93 15.04 8.79 -1.06
CA ARG A 93 16.25 9.60 -1.36
C ARG A 93 17.46 9.15 -0.54
N GLU A 94 17.26 8.71 0.70
CA GLU A 94 18.33 8.09 1.50
C GLU A 94 18.93 6.86 0.80
N LEU A 95 18.10 6.03 0.16
CA LEU A 95 18.57 4.87 -0.60
C LEU A 95 19.26 5.30 -1.90
N GLU A 96 18.73 6.31 -2.60
CA GLU A 96 19.39 6.82 -3.82
C GLU A 96 20.77 7.41 -3.54
N ALA A 97 20.94 8.08 -2.39
CA ALA A 97 22.23 8.64 -1.98
C ALA A 97 23.30 7.55 -1.78
N GLN A 98 22.90 6.34 -1.38
CA GLN A 98 23.82 5.23 -1.10
C GLN A 98 23.99 4.27 -2.27
N HIS A 99 22.94 4.07 -3.06
CA HIS A 99 22.88 2.98 -4.06
C HIS A 99 22.69 3.48 -5.49
N GLY A 100 22.48 4.79 -5.69
CA GLY A 100 22.25 5.42 -6.98
C GLY A 100 20.78 5.64 -7.31
N ALA A 101 20.53 6.39 -8.38
CA ALA A 101 19.19 6.82 -8.76
C ALA A 101 18.22 5.66 -9.05
N VAL A 102 16.92 5.90 -8.85
CA VAL A 102 15.86 5.00 -9.33
C VAL A 102 15.93 4.88 -10.85
N LYS A 103 16.11 3.65 -11.36
CA LYS A 103 16.21 3.34 -12.79
C LYS A 103 14.89 2.85 -13.37
N TYR A 104 14.16 2.05 -12.60
CA TYR A 104 12.95 1.38 -13.06
C TYR A 104 11.84 1.50 -12.03
N ILE A 105 10.63 1.79 -12.50
CA ILE A 105 9.40 1.83 -11.70
C ILE A 105 8.41 0.87 -12.34
N ILE A 106 7.96 -0.14 -11.60
CA ILE A 106 7.07 -1.18 -12.12
C ILE A 106 5.68 -1.00 -11.53
N LEU A 107 4.67 -0.83 -12.38
CA LEU A 107 3.26 -1.08 -12.06
C LEU A 107 2.93 -2.52 -12.47
N PRO A 108 2.94 -3.48 -11.53
CA PRO A 108 2.91 -4.90 -11.89
C PRO A 108 1.49 -5.44 -12.10
N THR A 109 0.44 -4.67 -11.83
CA THR A 109 -0.92 -5.19 -11.82
C THR A 109 -1.90 -4.27 -12.57
N ILE A 110 -2.99 -4.84 -13.06
CA ILE A 110 -4.18 -4.09 -13.50
C ILE A 110 -5.33 -4.16 -12.48
N SER A 111 -5.23 -4.99 -11.45
CA SER A 111 -6.35 -5.44 -10.62
C SER A 111 -7.03 -4.32 -9.84
N GLY A 112 -6.23 -3.39 -9.32
CA GLY A 112 -6.70 -2.32 -8.45
C GLY A 112 -6.26 -0.93 -8.90
N LEU A 113 -7.16 0.06 -8.82
CA LEU A 113 -6.79 1.47 -9.05
C LEU A 113 -5.86 1.99 -7.94
N GLU A 114 -5.91 1.40 -6.76
CA GLU A 114 -5.07 1.70 -5.60
C GLU A 114 -3.58 1.46 -5.87
N HIS A 115 -3.21 0.48 -6.70
CA HIS A 115 -1.82 0.25 -7.09
C HIS A 115 -1.38 1.18 -8.23
N LYS A 116 -2.33 1.72 -8.99
CA LYS A 116 -2.09 2.54 -10.19
C LYS A 116 -2.02 4.03 -9.91
N VAL A 117 -2.90 4.53 -9.05
CA VAL A 117 -3.09 5.97 -8.79
C VAL A 117 -1.82 6.65 -8.29
N PHE A 118 -0.91 5.90 -7.67
CA PHE A 118 0.35 6.42 -7.16
C PHE A 118 1.44 6.54 -8.23
N VAL A 119 1.41 5.73 -9.29
CA VAL A 119 2.53 5.54 -10.22
C VAL A 119 2.89 6.83 -10.97
N GLY A 120 1.90 7.51 -11.55
CA GLY A 120 2.13 8.77 -12.28
C GLY A 120 2.76 9.84 -11.39
N PRO A 121 2.13 10.21 -10.26
CA PRO A 121 2.71 11.14 -9.28
C PRO A 121 4.07 10.70 -8.73
N PHE A 122 4.28 9.40 -8.49
CA PHE A 122 5.55 8.86 -8.01
C PHE A 122 6.65 9.04 -9.06
N ALA A 123 6.37 8.72 -10.32
CA ALA A 123 7.32 8.87 -11.42
C ALA A 123 7.77 10.31 -11.65
N ARG A 124 7.00 11.33 -11.23
CA ARG A 124 7.41 12.75 -11.31
C ARG A 124 8.60 13.09 -10.41
N TYR A 125 8.74 12.40 -9.28
CA TYR A 125 9.90 12.58 -8.40
C TYR A 125 11.17 11.93 -8.95
N PHE A 126 11.04 10.97 -9.87
CA PHE A 126 12.15 10.23 -10.47
C PHE A 126 12.13 10.37 -11.99
N PRO A 127 12.48 11.57 -12.53
CA PRO A 127 12.32 11.86 -13.95
C PRO A 127 13.21 11.02 -14.87
N GLN A 128 14.31 10.47 -14.35
CA GLN A 128 15.24 9.60 -15.09
C GLN A 128 14.81 8.12 -15.11
N ALA A 129 13.83 7.73 -14.29
CA ALA A 129 13.37 6.35 -14.22
C ALA A 129 12.48 6.01 -15.42
N THR A 130 12.66 4.82 -16.00
CA THR A 130 11.70 4.27 -16.97
C THR A 130 10.57 3.59 -16.21
N VAL A 131 9.33 3.91 -16.55
CA VAL A 131 8.13 3.28 -15.99
C VAL A 131 7.77 2.08 -16.86
N TYR A 132 7.61 0.92 -16.25
CA TYR A 132 7.09 -0.29 -16.88
C TYR A 132 5.75 -0.64 -16.28
N VAL A 133 4.77 -0.98 -17.12
CA VAL A 133 3.42 -1.33 -16.68
C VAL A 133 3.05 -2.73 -17.13
N ALA A 134 2.25 -3.43 -16.33
CA ALA A 134 1.57 -4.65 -16.76
C ALA A 134 0.81 -4.39 -18.08
N PRO A 135 0.66 -5.38 -18.96
CA PRO A 135 -0.17 -5.22 -20.15
C PRO A 135 -1.63 -4.88 -19.79
N LYS A 136 -2.42 -4.50 -20.80
CA LYS A 136 -3.89 -4.32 -20.68
C LYS A 136 -4.34 -3.36 -19.58
N GLN A 137 -3.53 -2.35 -19.26
CA GLN A 137 -3.93 -1.30 -18.33
C GLN A 137 -5.25 -0.63 -18.77
N TRP A 138 -6.10 -0.36 -17.80
CA TRP A 138 -7.40 0.29 -17.99
C TRP A 138 -7.58 1.51 -17.08
N SER A 139 -8.64 2.27 -17.26
CA SER A 139 -9.08 3.28 -16.28
C SER A 139 -10.60 3.38 -16.19
N PHE A 140 -11.06 4.04 -15.14
CA PHE A 140 -12.47 4.28 -14.84
C PHE A 140 -12.73 5.78 -14.67
N PRO A 141 -13.92 6.30 -15.05
CA PRO A 141 -15.05 5.58 -15.67
C PRO A 141 -14.87 5.31 -17.16
N LEU A 142 -13.87 5.94 -17.79
CA LEU A 142 -13.53 5.76 -19.20
C LEU A 142 -12.14 5.16 -19.31
N ASN A 143 -11.94 4.31 -20.33
CA ASN A 143 -10.63 3.74 -20.62
C ASN A 143 -9.77 4.75 -21.40
N LEU A 144 -8.98 5.54 -20.69
CA LEU A 144 -8.18 6.64 -21.21
C LEU A 144 -6.74 6.18 -21.44
N PRO A 145 -6.01 6.81 -22.39
CA PRO A 145 -4.59 6.57 -22.55
C PRO A 145 -3.80 6.84 -21.26
N LEU A 146 -2.79 6.00 -20.96
CA LEU A 146 -1.96 6.13 -19.75
C LEU A 146 -1.33 7.53 -19.58
N SER A 147 -1.00 8.20 -20.69
CA SER A 147 -0.45 9.56 -20.67
C SER A 147 -1.42 10.59 -20.09
N TRP A 148 -2.73 10.36 -20.23
CA TRP A 148 -3.78 11.22 -19.66
C TRP A 148 -4.01 10.92 -18.18
N LEU A 149 -3.59 9.75 -17.71
CA LEU A 149 -3.60 9.35 -16.30
C LEU A 149 -2.35 9.84 -15.54
N GLY A 150 -1.53 10.66 -16.17
CA GLY A 150 -0.33 11.26 -15.58
C GLY A 150 0.93 10.39 -15.66
N LEU A 151 0.89 9.24 -16.34
CA LEU A 151 2.10 8.48 -16.65
C LEU A 151 2.91 9.20 -17.75
N PRO A 152 4.25 9.29 -17.62
CA PRO A 152 5.07 10.06 -18.55
C PRO A 152 5.18 9.35 -19.90
N ARG A 153 4.63 9.95 -20.96
CA ARG A 153 4.50 9.33 -22.30
C ARG A 153 5.81 8.76 -22.85
N ASP A 154 6.90 9.54 -22.78
CA ASP A 154 8.15 9.20 -23.46
C ASP A 154 8.99 8.13 -22.75
N ARG A 155 8.62 7.77 -21.52
CA ARG A 155 9.34 6.81 -20.68
C ARG A 155 8.44 5.81 -19.98
N THR A 156 7.21 5.65 -20.44
CA THR A 156 6.31 4.57 -20.02
C THR A 156 6.30 3.49 -21.08
N LYS A 157 6.63 2.26 -20.69
CA LYS A 157 6.67 1.09 -21.56
C LYS A 157 5.75 0.01 -21.00
N ILE A 158 5.10 -0.74 -21.90
CA ILE A 158 4.41 -1.97 -21.51
C ILE A 158 5.49 -3.04 -21.31
N LEU A 159 5.35 -3.85 -20.26
CA LEU A 159 6.21 -5.00 -20.05
C LEU A 159 6.05 -5.98 -21.22
N PRO A 160 7.13 -6.34 -21.94
CA PRO A 160 7.06 -7.34 -23.00
C PRO A 160 6.73 -8.72 -22.40
N GLU A 161 6.19 -9.60 -23.21
CA GLU A 161 5.89 -10.98 -22.78
C GLU A 161 7.17 -11.76 -22.45
N ASP A 162 8.20 -11.62 -23.29
CA ASP A 162 9.53 -12.18 -23.02
C ASP A 162 10.34 -11.27 -22.07
N SER A 163 10.53 -11.74 -20.84
CA SER A 163 11.31 -11.07 -19.81
C SER A 163 12.76 -10.78 -20.22
N GLN A 164 13.34 -11.58 -21.12
CA GLN A 164 14.73 -11.45 -21.57
C GLN A 164 14.97 -10.21 -22.43
N THR A 165 13.91 -9.58 -22.94
CA THR A 165 14.00 -8.37 -23.78
C THR A 165 14.06 -7.07 -22.95
N THR A 166 13.97 -7.17 -21.62
CA THR A 166 14.01 -6.00 -20.73
C THR A 166 15.43 -5.62 -20.32
N PRO A 167 15.70 -4.33 -20.02
CA PRO A 167 17.05 -3.89 -19.65
C PRO A 167 17.52 -4.42 -18.28
N PHE A 168 16.63 -5.04 -17.50
CA PHE A 168 16.90 -5.64 -16.20
C PHE A 168 16.84 -7.19 -16.24
N ALA A 169 16.76 -7.80 -17.42
CA ALA A 169 16.69 -9.26 -17.61
C ALA A 169 17.85 -10.06 -16.99
N ARG A 170 19.02 -9.44 -16.81
CA ARG A 170 20.16 -10.11 -16.15
C ARG A 170 19.89 -10.39 -14.67
N GLU A 171 19.16 -9.50 -14.01
CA GLU A 171 18.93 -9.55 -12.55
C GLU A 171 17.55 -10.12 -12.22
N PHE A 172 16.58 -9.97 -13.12
CA PHE A 172 15.20 -10.39 -12.94
C PHE A 172 14.74 -11.33 -14.04
N ASP A 173 13.92 -12.29 -13.65
CA ASP A 173 12.95 -12.93 -14.53
C ASP A 173 11.55 -12.43 -14.14
N TYR A 174 10.55 -12.60 -15.00
CA TYR A 174 9.17 -12.36 -14.62
C TYR A 174 8.21 -13.17 -15.47
N GLN A 175 7.00 -13.38 -14.93
CA GLN A 175 5.90 -13.99 -15.64
C GLN A 175 4.63 -13.16 -15.52
N ILE A 176 3.90 -13.07 -16.63
CA ILE A 176 2.63 -12.37 -16.71
C ILE A 176 1.51 -13.39 -16.50
N LEU A 177 0.84 -13.32 -15.35
CA LEU A 177 -0.40 -14.05 -15.11
C LEU A 177 -1.56 -13.17 -15.57
N GLY A 178 -2.18 -13.50 -16.70
CA GLY A 178 -3.20 -12.67 -17.32
C GLY A 178 -4.48 -13.39 -17.73
N ASP A 179 -5.51 -12.57 -17.97
CA ASP A 179 -6.86 -12.92 -18.43
C ASP A 179 -7.73 -13.71 -17.44
N ILE A 180 -7.60 -13.40 -16.14
CA ILE A 180 -8.53 -13.91 -15.14
C ILE A 180 -9.73 -12.94 -15.08
N ASP A 181 -10.85 -13.38 -15.63
CA ASP A 181 -12.14 -12.69 -15.48
C ASP A 181 -12.72 -12.98 -14.09
N LEU A 182 -12.85 -11.93 -13.27
CA LEU A 182 -13.42 -12.02 -11.93
C LEU A 182 -14.92 -11.69 -11.92
N ASN A 183 -15.58 -11.56 -13.08
CA ASN A 183 -16.93 -11.03 -13.33
C ASN A 183 -17.12 -9.55 -12.95
N LEU A 184 -16.50 -9.11 -11.85
CA LEU A 184 -16.53 -7.74 -11.34
C LEU A 184 -15.36 -6.89 -11.87
N GLY A 185 -14.44 -7.50 -12.62
CA GLY A 185 -13.24 -6.87 -13.14
C GLY A 185 -12.28 -7.89 -13.76
N ARG A 186 -11.15 -7.40 -14.27
CA ARG A 186 -10.06 -8.24 -14.79
C ARG A 186 -8.91 -8.24 -13.82
N PHE A 187 -8.32 -9.41 -13.63
CA PHE A 187 -7.08 -9.56 -12.90
C PHE A 187 -5.95 -9.93 -13.87
N GLU A 188 -4.87 -9.18 -13.79
CA GLU A 188 -3.60 -9.49 -14.44
C GLU A 188 -2.48 -8.95 -13.54
N GLU A 189 -1.46 -9.78 -13.35
CA GLU A 189 -0.31 -9.47 -12.51
C GLU A 189 0.98 -9.96 -13.17
N VAL A 190 2.02 -9.13 -13.13
CA VAL A 190 3.38 -9.49 -13.50
C VAL A 190 4.18 -9.74 -12.23
N THR A 191 4.50 -11.01 -12.01
CA THR A 191 5.30 -11.47 -10.88
C THR A 191 6.77 -11.47 -11.26
N PHE A 192 7.64 -10.91 -10.43
CA PHE A 192 9.06 -10.79 -10.72
C PHE A 192 9.87 -11.73 -9.82
N PHE A 193 10.88 -12.38 -10.37
CA PHE A 193 11.84 -13.19 -9.62
C PHE A 193 13.22 -12.52 -9.65
N HIS A 194 13.67 -12.02 -8.50
CA HIS A 194 15.02 -11.48 -8.35
C HIS A 194 16.01 -12.63 -8.19
N LYS A 195 16.81 -12.86 -9.24
CA LYS A 195 17.60 -14.09 -9.42
C LYS A 195 18.63 -14.29 -8.31
N SER A 196 19.35 -13.23 -7.95
CA SER A 196 20.48 -13.30 -7.01
C SER A 196 20.05 -13.62 -5.58
N THR A 197 18.87 -13.17 -5.15
CA THR A 197 18.35 -13.39 -3.80
C THR A 197 17.25 -14.46 -3.76
N GLN A 198 16.95 -15.06 -4.92
CA GLN A 198 15.84 -16.01 -5.10
C GLN A 198 14.51 -15.50 -4.52
N THR A 199 14.25 -14.21 -4.67
CA THR A 199 13.08 -13.55 -4.09
C THR A 199 12.00 -13.37 -5.13
N LEU A 200 10.81 -13.92 -4.86
CA LEU A 200 9.61 -13.70 -5.66
C LEU A 200 8.87 -12.43 -5.18
N LEU A 201 8.56 -11.55 -6.12
CA LEU A 201 7.77 -10.34 -5.94
C LEU A 201 6.38 -10.59 -6.53
N VAL A 202 5.40 -10.49 -5.66
CA VAL A 202 3.97 -10.66 -5.94
C VAL A 202 3.22 -9.47 -5.34
N THR A 203 2.13 -9.07 -5.97
CA THR A 203 1.20 -8.06 -5.46
C THR A 203 0.00 -8.71 -4.79
N ASP A 204 -1.06 -8.99 -5.54
CA ASP A 204 -2.36 -9.42 -5.03
C ASP A 204 -2.60 -10.92 -5.29
N LEU A 205 -1.79 -11.56 -6.15
CA LEU A 205 -1.89 -12.99 -6.45
C LEU A 205 -1.65 -13.89 -5.23
N LEU A 206 -0.67 -13.52 -4.41
CA LEU A 206 -0.32 -14.25 -3.20
C LEU A 206 -0.10 -13.26 -2.07
N ILE A 207 -0.85 -13.45 -0.98
CA ILE A 207 -0.76 -12.63 0.21
C ILE A 207 -0.34 -13.46 1.41
N SER A 208 0.38 -12.83 2.33
CA SER A 208 0.74 -13.42 3.62
C SER A 208 0.02 -12.67 4.73
N ILE A 209 -0.72 -13.41 5.56
CA ILE A 209 -1.49 -12.86 6.68
C ILE A 209 -0.77 -13.21 7.98
N PRO A 210 -0.06 -12.25 8.61
CA PRO A 210 0.54 -12.48 9.91
C PRO A 210 -0.53 -12.70 10.99
N ALA A 211 -0.19 -13.49 12.01
CA ALA A 211 -1.06 -13.71 13.16
C ALA A 211 -1.35 -12.42 13.95
N ASN A 212 -0.44 -11.45 13.88
CA ASN A 212 -0.52 -10.14 14.52
C ASN A 212 -0.73 -9.03 13.50
N PRO A 213 -1.42 -7.93 13.86
CA PRO A 213 -1.54 -6.78 12.99
C PRO A 213 -0.16 -6.25 12.57
N PRO A 214 0.10 -6.04 11.27
CA PRO A 214 1.32 -5.42 10.77
C PRO A 214 1.65 -4.10 11.46
N SER A 215 2.94 -3.77 11.56
CA SER A 215 3.43 -2.57 12.28
C SER A 215 2.76 -1.26 11.84
N ILE A 216 2.45 -1.12 10.54
CA ILE A 216 1.77 0.07 10.00
C ILE A 216 0.36 0.26 10.56
N LEU A 217 -0.37 -0.83 10.84
CA LEU A 217 -1.70 -0.81 11.46
C LEU A 217 -1.65 -0.50 12.96
N GLN A 218 -0.49 -0.67 13.60
CA GLN A 218 -0.30 -0.41 15.03
C GLN A 218 -0.10 1.08 15.34
N LEU A 219 0.27 1.89 14.34
CA LEU A 219 0.51 3.33 14.49
C LEU A 219 -0.78 4.10 14.82
N GLU A 220 -1.88 3.72 14.17
CA GLU A 220 -3.22 4.28 14.40
C GLU A 220 -4.21 3.11 14.51
N PRO A 221 -4.36 2.50 15.71
CA PRO A 221 -5.04 1.22 15.88
C PRO A 221 -6.57 1.32 15.79
N TYR A 222 -7.13 2.52 15.67
CA TYR A 222 -8.57 2.73 15.72
C TYR A 222 -9.37 1.85 14.73
N PRO A 223 -8.95 1.63 13.46
CA PRO A 223 -9.62 0.69 12.57
C PRO A 223 -9.65 -0.75 13.10
N LEU A 224 -8.57 -1.20 13.73
CA LEU A 224 -8.53 -2.52 14.38
C LEU A 224 -9.55 -2.57 15.52
N LEU A 225 -9.52 -1.57 16.40
CA LEU A 225 -10.40 -1.53 17.57
C LEU A 225 -11.88 -1.35 17.18
N PHE A 226 -12.15 -0.65 16.08
CA PHE A 226 -13.50 -0.50 15.54
C PHE A 226 -14.12 -1.85 15.20
N HIS A 227 -13.37 -2.69 14.48
CA HIS A 227 -13.78 -4.04 14.04
C HIS A 227 -13.67 -5.11 15.13
N ALA A 228 -12.99 -4.83 16.25
CA ALA A 228 -12.91 -5.76 17.38
C ALA A 228 -14.26 -5.92 18.11
N ARG A 229 -15.17 -4.96 18.00
CA ARG A 229 -16.47 -4.91 18.70
C ARG A 229 -17.52 -5.84 18.08
N ASP A 230 -18.51 -6.25 18.85
CA ASP A 230 -19.66 -7.01 18.36
C ASP A 230 -20.88 -6.12 18.08
N SER A 231 -20.92 -4.93 18.69
CA SER A 231 -21.98 -3.97 18.53
C SER A 231 -21.50 -2.51 18.62
N ALA A 232 -22.31 -1.59 18.11
CA ALA A 232 -22.08 -0.14 18.25
C ALA A 232 -22.09 0.36 19.71
N ARG A 233 -22.64 -0.43 20.64
CA ARG A 233 -22.74 -0.09 22.07
C ARG A 233 -21.47 -0.46 22.85
N ASP A 234 -20.66 -1.36 22.29
CA ASP A 234 -19.47 -1.86 22.96
C ASP A 234 -18.43 -0.74 23.08
N LYS A 235 -17.77 -0.69 24.23
CA LYS A 235 -16.67 0.25 24.46
C LYS A 235 -15.46 -0.13 23.62
N ILE A 236 -14.74 0.89 23.15
CA ILE A 236 -13.45 0.70 22.49
C ILE A 236 -12.37 0.62 23.57
N GLU A 237 -11.77 -0.56 23.72
CA GLU A 237 -10.66 -0.79 24.64
C GLU A 237 -9.41 -1.16 23.86
N ASP A 238 -8.34 -0.40 24.04
CA ASP A 238 -7.08 -0.60 23.34
C ASP A 238 -6.20 -1.64 24.06
N THR A 239 -6.41 -2.92 23.72
CA THR A 239 -5.61 -4.05 24.20
C THR A 239 -5.01 -4.81 23.04
N GLU A 240 -3.89 -5.53 23.25
CA GLU A 240 -3.29 -6.36 22.20
C GLU A 240 -4.28 -7.42 21.66
N THR A 241 -5.06 -8.01 22.56
CA THR A 241 -6.14 -8.96 22.22
C THR A 241 -7.17 -8.32 21.29
N ASN A 242 -7.67 -7.12 21.62
CA ASN A 242 -8.66 -6.44 20.78
C ASN A 242 -8.08 -6.01 19.43
N ARG A 243 -6.84 -5.52 19.40
CA ARG A 243 -6.16 -5.20 18.13
C ARG A 243 -6.03 -6.43 17.23
N ARG A 244 -5.66 -7.57 17.80
CA ARG A 244 -5.55 -8.86 17.09
C ARG A 244 -6.91 -9.36 16.61
N GLN A 245 -7.95 -9.29 17.44
CA GLN A 245 -9.31 -9.67 17.07
C GLN A 245 -9.84 -8.81 15.92
N GLY A 246 -9.64 -7.50 15.98
CA GLY A 246 -9.96 -6.57 14.90
C GLY A 246 -9.23 -6.92 13.59
N TRP A 247 -7.93 -7.19 13.67
CA TRP A 247 -7.14 -7.62 12.51
C TRP A 247 -7.67 -8.89 11.87
N GLN A 248 -7.95 -9.93 12.67
CA GLN A 248 -8.51 -11.19 12.17
C GLN A 248 -9.85 -10.97 11.45
N ARG A 249 -10.73 -10.13 12.01
CA ARG A 249 -12.02 -9.79 11.40
C ARG A 249 -11.85 -9.00 10.10
N ILE A 250 -10.93 -8.04 10.07
CA ILE A 250 -10.57 -7.30 8.85
C ILE A 250 -10.06 -8.25 7.76
N CYS A 251 -9.16 -9.20 8.09
CA CYS A 251 -8.67 -10.19 7.12
C CYS A 251 -9.79 -11.06 6.58
N LEU A 252 -10.69 -11.54 7.45
CA LEU A 252 -11.85 -12.31 7.00
C LEU A 252 -12.74 -11.49 6.06
N PHE A 253 -13.01 -10.23 6.38
CA PHE A 253 -13.82 -9.38 5.50
C PHE A 253 -13.12 -9.07 4.17
N ALA A 254 -11.82 -8.81 4.20
CA ALA A 254 -11.05 -8.45 3.01
C ALA A 254 -10.92 -9.61 2.00
N LEU A 255 -10.95 -10.86 2.47
CA LEU A 255 -10.69 -12.05 1.64
C LEU A 255 -11.94 -12.81 1.23
N TYR A 256 -13.06 -12.54 1.89
CA TYR A 256 -14.31 -13.22 1.61
C TYR A 256 -15.39 -12.17 1.36
N PHE A 257 -15.94 -12.17 0.14
CA PHE A 257 -17.00 -11.24 -0.24
C PHE A 257 -18.24 -11.36 0.67
N GLN A 258 -18.53 -12.56 1.18
CA GLN A 258 -19.50 -12.84 2.25
C GLN A 258 -19.16 -14.19 2.91
N PRO A 259 -18.43 -14.23 4.04
CA PRO A 259 -18.26 -15.49 4.77
C PRO A 259 -19.64 -16.03 5.18
N THR A 260 -19.96 -17.28 4.85
CA THR A 260 -21.23 -17.92 5.25
C THR A 260 -21.43 -17.96 6.77
N VAL A 261 -20.33 -17.83 7.52
CA VAL A 261 -20.32 -17.75 8.98
C VAL A 261 -20.66 -16.36 9.54
N LEU A 262 -20.60 -15.29 8.73
CA LEU A 262 -20.94 -13.93 9.15
C LEU A 262 -22.42 -13.63 8.83
N LYS A 263 -23.23 -13.41 9.88
CA LYS A 263 -24.61 -12.94 9.74
C LYS A 263 -24.62 -11.42 9.63
N VAL A 264 -24.91 -10.90 8.44
CA VAL A 264 -25.08 -9.46 8.23
C VAL A 264 -26.36 -8.99 8.94
N ARG A 265 -26.24 -7.96 9.78
CA ARG A 265 -27.38 -7.36 10.48
C ARG A 265 -28.32 -6.63 9.51
N LYS A 266 -29.61 -6.60 9.85
CA LYS A 266 -30.59 -5.85 9.04
C LYS A 266 -30.41 -4.35 9.26
N TRP A 267 -30.53 -3.56 8.19
CA TRP A 267 -30.39 -2.09 8.26
C TRP A 267 -31.22 -1.44 9.38
N ARG A 268 -32.46 -1.90 9.60
CA ARG A 268 -33.32 -1.38 10.68
C ARG A 268 -32.69 -1.53 12.07
N GLU A 269 -32.04 -2.65 12.33
CA GLU A 269 -31.35 -2.93 13.59
C GLU A 269 -30.09 -2.07 13.72
N THR A 270 -29.30 -1.94 12.64
CA THR A 270 -28.13 -1.05 12.57
C THR A 270 -28.48 0.40 12.88
N PHE A 271 -29.56 0.95 12.29
CA PHE A 271 -30.01 2.31 12.60
C PHE A 271 -30.54 2.46 14.03
N ALA A 272 -31.25 1.46 14.56
CA ALA A 272 -31.73 1.51 15.94
C ALA A 272 -30.57 1.46 16.96
N ASP A 273 -29.53 0.69 16.67
CA ASP A 273 -28.34 0.58 17.51
C ASP A 273 -27.43 1.81 17.43
N SER A 274 -27.35 2.48 16.26
CA SER A 274 -26.54 3.70 16.14
C SER A 274 -27.05 4.85 17.01
N LEU A 275 -28.37 4.95 17.22
CA LEU A 275 -28.97 5.89 18.16
C LEU A 275 -28.57 5.62 19.62
N LYS A 276 -28.20 4.38 19.93
CA LYS A 276 -27.79 3.91 21.25
C LYS A 276 -26.28 3.70 21.36
N ALA A 277 -25.51 4.08 20.34
CA ALA A 277 -24.08 3.90 20.31
C ALA A 277 -23.38 4.74 21.38
N ALA A 278 -22.32 4.18 21.97
CA ALA A 278 -21.53 4.89 22.98
C ALA A 278 -20.73 6.07 22.37
N ASP A 279 -20.37 5.98 21.09
CA ASP A 279 -19.72 7.04 20.32
C ASP A 279 -20.48 7.29 19.01
N ARG A 280 -20.89 8.54 18.78
CA ARG A 280 -21.60 9.00 17.59
C ARG A 280 -20.84 10.10 16.85
N SER A 281 -19.54 10.21 17.07
CA SER A 281 -18.66 11.12 16.35
C SER A 281 -18.60 10.76 14.85
N PRO A 282 -18.20 11.70 13.98
CA PRO A 282 -17.94 11.39 12.56
C PRO A 282 -16.92 10.25 12.37
N LYS A 283 -15.93 10.14 13.28
CA LYS A 283 -14.92 9.07 13.29
C LYS A 283 -15.53 7.70 13.62
N ALA A 284 -16.63 7.65 14.36
CA ALA A 284 -17.40 6.44 14.63
C ALA A 284 -18.57 6.26 13.65
N TYR A 285 -18.53 6.91 12.47
CA TYR A 285 -19.61 6.90 11.47
C TYR A 285 -20.99 7.23 12.08
N PHE A 286 -21.04 8.18 13.02
CA PHE A 286 -22.26 8.58 13.72
C PHE A 286 -22.95 7.44 14.51
N GLY A 287 -22.18 6.43 14.90
CA GLY A 287 -22.64 5.24 15.62
C GLY A 287 -23.04 4.08 14.71
N LEU A 288 -22.89 4.21 13.39
CA LEU A 288 -23.15 3.12 12.45
C LEU A 288 -22.06 2.04 12.58
N TYR A 289 -22.50 0.80 12.77
CA TYR A 289 -21.68 -0.41 12.83
C TYR A 289 -22.40 -1.55 12.14
#